data_AF-A0A5J6J440-F1
#
_entry.id   AF-A0A5J6J440-F1
#
_cell.length_a   1.000
_cell.length_b   1.000
_cell.length_c   1.000
_cell.angle_alpha   90.00
_cell.angle_beta   90.00
_cell.angle_gamma   90.00
#
_symmetry.space_group_name_H-M   'P 1'
#
loop_
_entity.id
_entity.type
_entity.pdbx_description
1 polymer ?
#
loop_
_entity_poly.entity_id
_entity_poly.type
_entity_poly.pdbx_seq_one_letter_code
_entity_poly.pdbx_strand_id
1 'polypeptide(L)'
;MTVLAHEVAAAPVEVPTVTSANRKTLIASAAAAVAGDVEAALTLADHHPAGEVAVRLRERLREHIHTLAVPAERYADLLPESRDKDIAASTVRFARKVARGCGSDPAIALRLLAKSVAHLARNTDLLRLV
;
A
#
# COMPACT_ATOMS: atom_id res chain seq x y z
N MET A 1 -7.36 -62.03 -22.39
CA MET A 1 -6.27 -61.02 -22.42
C MET A 1 -6.84 -59.73 -21.86
N THR A 2 -6.47 -59.40 -20.63
CA THR A 2 -7.13 -58.38 -19.80
C THR A 2 -6.34 -57.07 -19.87
N VAL A 3 -7.01 -55.99 -20.25
CA VAL A 3 -6.47 -54.63 -20.30
C VAL A 3 -6.53 -54.05 -18.87
N LEU A 4 -5.38 -53.69 -18.29
CA LEU A 4 -5.32 -52.93 -17.04
C LEU A 4 -5.13 -51.44 -17.37
N ALA A 5 -6.18 -50.66 -17.15
CA ALA A 5 -6.12 -49.21 -17.13
C ALA A 5 -5.43 -48.76 -15.83
N HIS A 6 -4.33 -48.01 -15.96
CA HIS A 6 -3.71 -47.28 -14.85
C HIS A 6 -4.40 -45.92 -14.72
N GLU A 7 -5.27 -45.80 -13.72
CA GLU A 7 -5.85 -44.55 -13.28
C GLU A 7 -4.83 -43.83 -12.38
N VAL A 8 -4.18 -42.79 -12.91
CA VAL A 8 -3.29 -41.92 -12.15
C VAL A 8 -4.15 -40.97 -11.33
N ALA A 9 -4.33 -41.28 -10.05
CA ALA A 9 -4.97 -40.41 -9.08
C ALA A 9 -4.15 -39.11 -8.95
N ALA A 10 -4.69 -38.00 -9.46
CA ALA A 10 -4.16 -36.67 -9.22
C ALA A 10 -4.30 -36.33 -7.74
N ALA A 11 -3.17 -36.16 -7.04
CA ALA A 11 -3.16 -35.70 -5.67
C ALA A 11 -3.78 -34.29 -5.59
N PRO A 12 -4.66 -34.02 -4.61
CA PRO A 12 -5.26 -32.71 -4.45
C PRO A 12 -4.18 -31.68 -4.07
N VAL A 13 -4.08 -30.61 -4.84
CA VAL A 13 -3.27 -29.43 -4.52
C VAL A 13 -3.86 -28.83 -3.24
N GLU A 14 -3.18 -29.02 -2.10
CA GLU A 14 -3.55 -28.36 -0.84
C GLU A 14 -3.44 -26.84 -1.01
N VAL A 15 -4.58 -26.17 -1.18
CA VAL A 15 -4.66 -24.72 -1.12
C VAL A 15 -4.40 -24.32 0.33
N PRO A 16 -3.30 -23.61 0.65
CA PRO A 16 -2.96 -23.30 2.04
C PRO A 16 -4.05 -22.42 2.63
N THR A 17 -4.75 -22.94 3.64
CA THR A 17 -5.79 -22.21 4.36
C THR A 17 -5.12 -21.13 5.21
N VAL A 18 -5.28 -19.86 4.84
CA VAL A 18 -4.70 -18.73 5.58
C VAL A 18 -5.39 -18.60 6.94
N THR A 19 -4.68 -19.01 7.99
CA THR A 19 -5.15 -18.90 9.38
C THR A 19 -5.10 -17.44 9.88
N SER A 20 -5.87 -17.14 10.93
CA SER A 20 -5.92 -15.79 11.55
C SER A 20 -4.54 -15.29 11.99
N ALA A 21 -3.72 -16.18 12.57
CA ALA A 21 -2.34 -15.87 12.98
C ALA A 21 -1.45 -15.51 11.77
N ASN A 22 -1.55 -16.27 10.67
CA ASN A 22 -0.80 -15.99 9.45
C ASN A 22 -1.21 -14.65 8.84
N ARG A 23 -2.51 -14.33 8.84
CA ARG A 23 -3.04 -13.05 8.37
C ARG A 23 -2.48 -11.86 9.17
N LYS A 24 -2.42 -11.97 10.50
CA LYS A 24 -1.87 -10.89 11.35
C LYS A 24 -0.40 -10.62 11.05
N THR A 25 0.40 -11.68 10.86
CA THR A 25 1.82 -11.56 10.50
C THR A 25 2.00 -10.90 9.14
N LEU A 26 1.22 -11.30 8.12
CA LEU A 26 1.28 -10.71 6.78
C LEU A 26 0.93 -9.21 6.78
N ILE A 27 -0.07 -8.81 7.58
CA ILE A 27 -0.45 -7.40 7.72
C ILE A 27 0.68 -6.60 8.38
N ALA A 28 1.31 -7.14 9.44
CA ALA A 28 2.42 -6.49 10.11
C ALA A 28 3.64 -6.34 9.19
N SER A 29 3.97 -7.37 8.39
CA SER A 29 5.06 -7.28 7.41
C SER A 29 4.77 -6.27 6.30
N ALA A 30 3.51 -6.17 5.84
CA ALA A 30 3.12 -5.18 4.84
C ALA A 30 3.21 -3.76 5.39
N ALA A 31 2.78 -3.53 6.63
CA ALA A 31 2.91 -2.22 7.29
C ALA A 31 4.38 -1.81 7.48
N ALA A 32 5.25 -2.74 7.87
CA ALA A 32 6.68 -2.50 8.00
C ALA A 32 7.32 -2.16 6.63
N ALA A 33 6.93 -2.84 5.56
CA ALA A 33 7.40 -2.54 4.21
C ALA A 33 6.97 -1.13 3.75
N VAL A 34 5.73 -0.73 4.01
CA VAL A 34 5.24 0.63 3.73
C VAL A 34 6.07 1.68 4.49
N ALA A 35 6.31 1.47 5.78
CA ALA A 35 7.10 2.38 6.59
C ALA A 35 8.55 2.51 6.08
N GLY A 36 9.19 1.38 5.74
CA GLY A 36 10.54 1.36 5.19
C GLY A 36 10.65 2.08 3.84
N ASP A 37 9.66 1.91 2.95
CA ASP A 37 9.62 2.62 1.67
C ASP A 37 9.42 4.14 1.85
N VAL A 38 8.62 4.56 2.83
CA VAL A 38 8.45 5.98 3.19
C VAL A 38 9.77 6.58 3.68
N GLU A 39 10.45 5.91 4.61
CA GLU A 39 11.74 6.37 5.14
C GLU A 39 12.80 6.47 4.04
N ALA A 40 12.96 5.40 3.24
CA ALA A 40 13.90 5.38 2.13
C ALA A 40 13.65 6.51 1.13
N ALA A 41 12.38 6.87 0.90
CA ALA A 41 12.02 7.92 -0.03
C ALA A 41 12.39 9.31 0.48
N LEU A 42 12.21 9.56 1.77
CA LEU A 42 12.63 10.81 2.40
C LEU A 42 14.15 10.93 2.39
N THR A 43 14.88 9.87 2.75
CA THR A 43 16.35 9.84 2.68
C THR A 43 16.87 10.08 1.27
N LEU A 44 16.31 9.40 0.26
CA LEU A 44 16.72 9.62 -1.13
C LEU A 44 16.39 11.03 -1.62
N ALA A 45 15.27 11.61 -1.20
CA ALA A 45 14.92 12.98 -1.58
C ALA A 45 15.93 14.02 -1.08
N ASP A 46 16.59 13.76 0.05
CA ASP A 46 17.57 14.66 0.67
C ASP A 46 18.98 14.49 0.10
N HIS A 47 19.33 13.31 -0.43
CA HIS A 47 20.71 13.01 -0.84
C HIS A 47 20.87 12.63 -2.31
N HIS A 48 19.98 11.78 -2.85
CA HIS A 48 20.10 11.22 -4.19
C HIS A 48 18.71 11.01 -4.83
N PRO A 49 18.02 12.09 -5.23
CA PRO A 49 16.60 12.02 -5.61
C PRO A 49 16.34 11.43 -7.02
N ALA A 50 17.40 11.05 -7.73
CA ALA A 50 17.36 10.58 -9.12
C ALA A 50 18.04 9.21 -9.28
N GLY A 51 17.94 8.65 -10.48
CA GLY A 51 18.46 7.31 -10.80
C GLY A 51 17.42 6.20 -10.61
N GLU A 52 17.82 4.98 -10.97
CA GLU A 52 16.90 3.84 -11.09
C GLU A 52 16.25 3.46 -9.75
N VAL A 53 17.01 3.52 -8.64
CA VAL A 53 16.48 3.22 -7.30
C VAL A 53 15.36 4.19 -6.94
N ALA A 54 15.54 5.49 -7.19
CA ALA A 54 14.52 6.50 -6.95
C ALA A 54 13.30 6.34 -7.88
N VAL A 55 13.49 5.89 -9.13
CA VAL A 55 12.39 5.56 -10.05
C VAL A 55 11.54 4.42 -9.48
N ARG A 56 12.17 3.29 -9.16
CA ARG A 56 11.49 2.10 -8.63
C ARG A 56 10.79 2.42 -7.31
N LEU A 57 11.40 3.20 -6.44
CA LEU A 57 10.77 3.61 -5.19
C LEU A 57 9.54 4.51 -5.43
N ARG A 58 9.59 5.46 -6.38
CA ARG A 58 8.40 6.24 -6.76
C ARG A 58 7.27 5.35 -7.27
N GLU A 59 7.57 4.29 -8.01
CA GLU A 59 6.56 3.33 -8.47
C GLU A 59 5.94 2.56 -7.31
N ARG A 60 6.74 2.01 -6.40
CA ARG A 60 6.24 1.32 -5.19
C ARG A 60 5.35 2.24 -4.34
N LEU A 61 5.75 3.49 -4.13
CA LEU A 61 4.92 4.45 -3.38
C LEU A 61 3.58 4.74 -4.08
N ARG A 62 3.54 4.78 -5.41
CA ARG A 62 2.27 4.91 -6.15
C ARG A 62 1.37 3.69 -5.96
N GLU A 63 1.95 2.51 -5.96
CA GLU A 63 1.23 1.27 -5.68
C GLU A 63 0.68 1.25 -4.25
N HIS A 64 1.47 1.67 -3.27
CA HIS A 64 1.00 1.86 -1.89
C HIS A 64 -0.17 2.85 -1.81
N ILE A 65 -0.11 3.97 -2.53
CA ILE A 65 -1.24 4.91 -2.61
C ILE A 65 -2.48 4.22 -3.17
N HIS A 66 -2.35 3.42 -4.24
CA HIS A 66 -3.48 2.72 -4.84
C HIS A 66 -4.13 1.75 -3.86
N THR A 67 -3.31 0.94 -3.17
CA THR A 67 -3.78 -0.05 -2.19
C THR A 67 -4.41 0.60 -0.95
N LEU A 68 -3.82 1.69 -0.45
CA LEU A 68 -4.27 2.33 0.80
C LEU A 68 -5.41 3.34 0.61
N ALA A 69 -5.62 3.86 -0.60
CA ALA A 69 -6.61 4.92 -0.82
C ALA A 69 -8.04 4.49 -0.48
N VAL A 70 -8.44 3.26 -0.83
CA VAL A 70 -9.80 2.75 -0.57
C VAL A 70 -10.10 2.61 0.94
N PRO A 71 -9.29 1.91 1.74
CA PRO A 71 -9.54 1.84 3.18
C PRO A 71 -9.42 3.21 3.86
N ALA A 72 -8.49 4.08 3.44
CA ALA A 72 -8.41 5.44 3.97
C ALA A 72 -9.64 6.30 3.66
N GLU A 73 -10.27 6.11 2.49
CA GLU A 73 -11.53 6.77 2.11
C GLU A 73 -12.69 6.27 2.99
N ARG A 74 -12.77 4.96 3.23
CA ARG A 74 -13.76 4.38 4.15
C ARG A 74 -13.65 4.97 5.56
N TYR A 75 -12.43 5.20 6.07
CA TYR A 75 -12.26 5.90 7.34
C TYR A 75 -12.88 7.30 7.31
N ALA A 76 -12.61 8.08 6.26
CA ALA A 76 -13.19 9.42 6.12
C ALA A 76 -14.72 9.39 6.08
N ASP A 77 -15.31 8.40 5.40
CA ASP A 77 -16.77 8.26 5.28
C ASP A 77 -17.45 7.93 6.62
N LEU A 78 -16.75 7.24 7.53
CA LEU A 78 -17.25 6.89 8.87
C LEU A 78 -17.20 8.07 9.86
N LEU A 79 -16.44 9.12 9.56
CA LEU A 79 -16.37 10.30 10.42
C LEU A 79 -17.67 11.11 10.34
N PRO A 80 -18.14 11.68 11.46
CA PRO A 80 -19.24 12.64 11.43
C PRO A 80 -18.85 13.91 10.66
N GLU A 81 -19.84 14.64 10.16
CA GLU A 81 -19.62 15.93 9.47
C GLU A 81 -18.82 16.89 10.35
N SER A 82 -17.56 17.11 9.96
CA SER A 82 -16.56 17.78 10.78
C SER A 82 -15.34 18.15 9.93
N ARG A 83 -14.50 19.02 10.47
CA ARG A 83 -13.21 19.35 9.87
C ARG A 83 -12.32 18.12 9.68
N ASP A 84 -12.41 17.14 10.57
CA ASP A 84 -11.58 15.92 10.49
C ASP A 84 -11.99 15.05 9.30
N LYS A 85 -13.30 14.95 9.02
CA LYS A 85 -13.82 14.33 7.78
C LYS A 85 -13.28 15.02 6.54
N ASP A 86 -13.35 16.35 6.50
CA ASP A 86 -12.86 17.14 5.36
C ASP A 86 -11.37 16.94 5.11
N ILE A 87 -10.58 16.92 6.19
CA ILE A 87 -9.14 16.65 6.13
C ILE A 87 -8.89 15.25 5.59
N ALA A 88 -9.52 14.21 6.17
CA ALA A 88 -9.32 12.83 5.75
C ALA A 88 -9.69 12.60 4.27
N ALA A 89 -10.83 13.13 3.83
CA ALA A 89 -11.27 13.04 2.44
C ALA A 89 -10.34 13.84 1.49
N SER A 90 -9.90 15.02 1.88
CA SER A 90 -8.94 15.83 1.11
C SER A 90 -7.59 15.15 0.97
N THR A 91 -7.11 14.49 2.03
CA THR A 91 -5.87 13.71 2.00
C THR A 91 -5.95 12.59 0.96
N VAL A 92 -7.06 11.85 0.89
CA VAL A 92 -7.24 10.79 -0.13
C VAL A 92 -7.22 11.37 -1.54
N ARG A 93 -7.98 12.45 -1.79
CA ARG A 93 -7.99 13.13 -3.09
C ARG A 93 -6.61 13.62 -3.49
N PHE A 94 -5.88 14.22 -2.55
CA PHE A 94 -4.53 14.72 -2.79
C PHE A 94 -3.56 13.58 -3.13
N ALA A 95 -3.56 12.49 -2.35
CA ALA A 95 -2.71 11.34 -2.61
C ALA A 95 -2.96 10.73 -4.00
N ARG A 96 -4.24 10.56 -4.37
CA ARG A 96 -4.63 10.10 -5.72
C ARG A 96 -4.10 11.03 -6.82
N LYS A 97 -4.15 12.35 -6.61
CA LYS A 97 -3.59 13.34 -7.55
C LYS A 97 -2.07 13.20 -7.68
N VAL A 98 -1.35 13.12 -6.55
CA VAL A 98 0.12 12.96 -6.53
C VAL A 98 0.56 11.67 -7.24
N ALA A 99 -0.19 10.57 -7.06
CA ALA A 99 0.14 9.31 -7.71
C ALA A 99 0.08 9.40 -9.26
N ARG A 100 -0.86 10.18 -9.80
CA ARG A 100 -0.99 10.42 -11.25
C ARG A 100 0.13 11.30 -11.81
N GLY A 101 0.72 12.15 -11.00
CA GLY A 101 1.83 13.01 -11.42
C GLY A 101 2.15 14.09 -10.40
N CYS A 102 3.44 14.29 -10.16
CA CYS A 102 3.96 15.28 -9.22
C CYS A 102 5.16 16.01 -9.82
N GLY A 103 4.90 16.81 -10.85
CA GLY A 103 5.89 17.73 -11.44
C GLY A 103 7.15 17.06 -12.01
N SER A 104 8.12 17.88 -12.39
CA SER A 104 9.40 17.46 -12.97
C SER A 104 10.53 17.31 -11.94
N ASP A 105 10.39 17.89 -10.74
CA ASP A 105 11.40 17.79 -9.68
C ASP A 105 11.35 16.42 -8.98
N PRO A 106 12.40 15.58 -9.11
CA PRO A 106 12.42 14.24 -8.54
C PRO A 106 12.40 14.20 -7.01
N ALA A 107 13.01 15.18 -6.34
CA ALA A 107 13.08 15.24 -4.88
C ALA A 107 11.73 15.63 -4.29
N ILE A 108 11.06 16.61 -4.90
CA ILE A 108 9.68 16.98 -4.52
C ILE A 108 8.73 15.81 -4.77
N ALA A 109 8.85 15.13 -5.93
CA ALA A 109 8.03 13.97 -6.25
C ALA A 109 8.14 12.87 -5.18
N LEU A 110 9.36 12.51 -4.76
CA LEU A 110 9.59 11.54 -3.69
C LEU A 110 8.96 11.98 -2.36
N ARG A 111 9.19 13.22 -1.91
CA ARG A 111 8.63 13.71 -0.64
C ARG A 111 7.11 13.73 -0.66
N LEU A 112 6.49 14.14 -1.77
CA LEU A 112 5.04 14.18 -1.88
C LEU A 112 4.42 12.78 -1.89
N LEU A 113 5.02 11.83 -2.61
CA LEU A 113 4.57 10.44 -2.62
C LEU A 113 4.72 9.82 -1.22
N ALA A 114 5.88 9.98 -0.57
CA ALA A 114 6.15 9.43 0.76
C ALA A 114 5.15 9.96 1.82
N LYS A 115 4.94 11.29 1.86
CA LYS A 115 3.98 11.91 2.78
C LYS A 115 2.56 11.44 2.51
N SER A 116 2.17 11.33 1.23
CA SER A 116 0.84 10.83 0.86
C SER A 116 0.62 9.40 1.36
N VAL A 117 1.59 8.50 1.15
CA VAL A 117 1.55 7.13 1.67
C VAL A 117 1.42 7.10 3.18
N ALA A 118 2.25 7.87 3.90
CA ALA A 118 2.23 7.91 5.36
C ALA A 118 0.87 8.36 5.92
N HIS A 119 0.23 9.37 5.32
CA HIS A 119 -1.10 9.81 5.74
C HIS A 119 -2.20 8.78 5.43
N LEU A 120 -2.15 8.10 4.28
CA LEU A 120 -3.10 7.05 3.95
C LEU A 120 -2.95 5.83 4.86
N ALA A 121 -1.72 5.45 5.18
CA ALA A 121 -1.43 4.38 6.13
C ALA A 121 -2.04 4.71 7.51
N ARG A 122 -1.82 5.93 8.01
CA ARG A 122 -2.43 6.39 9.27
C ARG A 122 -3.96 6.30 9.27
N ASN A 123 -4.62 6.79 8.21
CA ASN A 123 -6.08 6.71 8.14
C ASN A 123 -6.58 5.26 8.06
N THR A 124 -5.84 4.40 7.36
CA THR A 124 -6.13 2.95 7.29
C THR A 124 -5.94 2.27 8.63
N ASP A 125 -4.94 2.67 9.42
CA ASP A 125 -4.74 2.17 10.79
C ASP A 125 -5.87 2.62 11.71
N LEU A 126 -6.29 3.88 11.63
CA LEU A 126 -7.42 4.41 12.38
C LEU A 126 -8.73 3.70 12.03
N LEU A 127 -8.96 3.32 10.76
CA LEU A 127 -10.10 2.49 10.37
C LEU A 127 -10.18 1.19 11.16
N ARG A 128 -9.04 0.58 11.53
CA ARG A 128 -9.03 -0.69 12.26
C ARG A 128 -9.38 -0.53 13.74
N LEU A 129 -9.47 0.71 14.23
CA LEU A 129 -9.83 1.05 15.60
C LEU A 129 -11.29 1.48 15.74
N VAL A 130 -11.99 1.70 14.62
CA VAL A 130 -13.43 2.06 14.55
C VAL A 130 -14.25 0.80 14.36
#